data_AF-A0A183EQT9-F1
#
_entry.id   AF-A0A183EQT9-F1
#
_cell.length_a   1.000
_cell.length_b   1.000
_cell.length_c   1.000
_cell.angle_alpha   90.00
_cell.angle_beta   90.00
_cell.angle_gamma   90.00
#
_symmetry.space_group_name_H-M   'P 1'
#
loop_
_entity.id
_entity.type
_entity.pdbx_description
1 polymer ?
#
loop_
_entity_poly.entity_id
_entity_poly.type
_entity_poly.pdbx_seq_one_letter_code
_entity_poly.pdbx_strand_id
1 'polypeptide(L)'
;MDGIDSGRGIVLLGSTNRGDILDKALLRPGRFDRHIIIDLPTALERQEMFEIYLSKIKLDRHPQYYSKRLAQMTPRFSGADIANIVNEAAIRAASLKRKQVTVDDLDASLQRVLAGSEKRSRSMVDEEREIVSIIPRTSARLGFAQYSPRERKLLTKEEVTKSAYAQVQVFGMSDAVGLLSFPVIDDNKKNELEFYKKPFSMKLQQMIDRVASFFRAE
;
A
#
# COMPACT_ATOMS: atom_id res chain seq x y z
N MET A 1 -11.25 32.51 -9.49
CA MET A 1 -12.58 31.93 -9.73
C MET A 1 -13.65 32.97 -9.47
N ASP A 2 -13.61 33.64 -8.31
CA ASP A 2 -14.38 34.88 -8.10
C ASP A 2 -14.01 35.92 -9.17
N GLY A 3 -14.92 36.17 -10.11
CA GLY A 3 -14.71 37.03 -11.29
C GLY A 3 -14.94 36.35 -12.64
N ILE A 4 -15.08 35.02 -12.68
CA ILE A 4 -15.60 34.32 -13.86
C ILE A 4 -17.12 34.40 -13.80
N ASP A 5 -17.70 35.19 -14.71
CA ASP A 5 -19.14 35.27 -14.86
C ASP A 5 -19.73 33.88 -15.18
N SER A 6 -20.69 33.44 -14.37
CA SER A 6 -21.35 32.13 -14.44
C SER A 6 -22.09 31.86 -15.76
N GLY A 7 -22.19 32.86 -16.64
CA GLY A 7 -22.77 32.74 -17.98
C GLY A 7 -21.90 31.96 -18.99
N ARG A 8 -20.61 31.71 -18.70
CA ARG A 8 -19.76 30.83 -19.52
C ARG A 8 -19.77 29.45 -18.89
N GLY A 9 -20.40 28.45 -19.53
CA GLY A 9 -20.49 27.05 -19.10
C GLY A 9 -19.15 26.33 -19.00
N ILE A 10 -18.25 26.83 -18.16
CA ILE A 10 -16.89 26.33 -17.91
C ILE A 10 -16.94 25.56 -16.59
N VAL A 11 -16.55 24.29 -16.64
CA VAL A 11 -16.41 23.44 -15.45
C VAL A 11 -14.93 23.25 -15.17
N LEU A 12 -14.47 23.64 -13.98
CA LEU A 12 -13.10 23.34 -13.55
C LEU A 12 -13.09 22.06 -12.69
N LEU A 13 -12.26 21.11 -13.08
CA LEU A 13 -11.98 19.90 -12.32
C LEU A 13 -10.53 19.94 -11.81
N GLY A 14 -10.34 19.62 -10.54
CA GLY A 14 -9.02 19.46 -9.91
C GLY A 14 -8.93 18.10 -9.23
N SER A 15 -7.73 17.54 -9.16
CA SER A 15 -7.46 16.30 -8.41
C SER A 15 -6.27 16.52 -7.46
N THR A 16 -6.35 15.96 -6.26
CA THR A 16 -5.27 15.99 -5.27
C THR A 16 -5.26 14.68 -4.47
N ASN A 17 -4.06 14.18 -4.16
CA ASN A 17 -3.89 13.07 -3.22
C ASN A 17 -3.80 13.56 -1.76
N ARG A 18 -3.70 14.88 -1.53
CA ARG A 18 -3.53 15.51 -0.21
C ARG A 18 -4.47 16.70 -0.08
N GLY A 19 -5.76 16.42 0.11
CA GLY A 19 -6.77 17.46 0.36
C GLY A 19 -6.60 18.16 1.71
N ASP A 20 -5.89 17.54 2.65
CA ASP A 20 -5.63 18.05 4.00
C ASP A 20 -4.70 19.28 4.03
N ILE A 21 -3.81 19.42 3.04
CA ILE A 21 -2.90 20.58 2.95
C ILE A 21 -3.48 21.72 2.12
N LEU A 22 -4.56 21.48 1.37
CA LEU A 22 -5.11 22.52 0.51
C LEU A 22 -5.57 23.72 1.34
N ASP A 23 -5.30 24.92 0.82
CA ASP A 23 -5.76 26.15 1.45
C ASP A 23 -7.28 26.14 1.54
N LYS A 24 -7.82 26.33 2.75
CA LYS A 24 -9.26 26.41 3.03
C LYS A 24 -9.93 27.51 2.22
N ALA A 25 -9.20 28.53 1.78
CA ALA A 25 -9.71 29.55 0.89
C ALA A 25 -10.16 28.99 -0.47
N LEU A 26 -9.51 27.95 -0.99
CA LEU A 26 -9.87 27.31 -2.27
C LEU A 26 -11.15 26.47 -2.18
N LEU A 27 -11.47 25.98 -0.99
CA LEU A 27 -12.62 25.10 -0.71
C LEU A 27 -13.91 25.88 -0.40
N ARG A 28 -13.87 27.22 -0.47
CA ARG A 28 -15.04 28.07 -0.21
C ARG A 28 -16.04 28.00 -1.37
N PRO A 29 -17.35 28.18 -1.11
CA PRO A 29 -18.37 28.27 -2.15
C PRO A 29 -18.00 29.29 -3.23
N GLY A 30 -18.28 28.96 -4.51
CA GLY A 30 -17.87 29.76 -5.67
C GLY A 30 -16.47 29.41 -6.20
N ARG A 31 -15.76 28.47 -5.56
CA ARG A 31 -14.45 27.96 -5.98
C ARG A 31 -14.48 26.45 -6.23
N PHE A 32 -13.72 25.65 -5.47
CA PHE A 32 -13.93 24.21 -5.39
C PHE A 32 -15.01 23.93 -4.35
N ASP A 33 -16.27 24.07 -4.74
CA ASP A 33 -17.43 23.86 -3.89
C ASP A 33 -17.80 22.37 -3.76
N ARG A 34 -17.62 21.61 -4.84
CA ARG A 34 -17.89 20.16 -4.90
C ARG A 34 -16.62 19.35 -4.68
N HIS A 35 -16.67 18.51 -3.64
CA HIS A 35 -15.61 17.56 -3.32
C HIS A 35 -16.13 16.14 -3.57
N ILE A 36 -15.44 15.41 -4.45
CA ILE A 36 -15.72 14.00 -4.71
C ILE A 36 -14.52 13.22 -4.20
N ILE A 37 -14.76 12.39 -3.18
CA ILE A 37 -13.75 11.49 -2.64
C ILE A 37 -13.82 10.20 -3.45
N ILE A 38 -12.68 9.78 -3.98
CA ILE A 38 -12.54 8.53 -4.73
C ILE A 38 -11.77 7.56 -3.84
N ASP A 39 -12.47 6.56 -3.32
CA ASP A 39 -11.87 5.52 -2.50
C ASP A 39 -11.13 4.48 -3.35
N LEU A 40 -10.34 3.65 -2.67
CA LEU A 40 -9.71 2.49 -3.30
C LEU A 40 -10.79 1.49 -3.78
N PRO A 41 -10.60 0.89 -4.96
CA PRO A 41 -11.61 0.00 -5.54
C PRO A 41 -11.81 -1.26 -4.71
N THR A 42 -13.07 -1.69 -4.65
CA THR A 42 -13.51 -2.97 -4.09
C THR A 42 -12.99 -4.15 -4.92
N ALA A 43 -13.11 -5.38 -4.40
CA ALA A 43 -12.66 -6.56 -5.13
C ALA A 43 -13.40 -6.76 -6.47
N LEU A 44 -14.69 -6.39 -6.54
CA LEU A 44 -15.47 -6.47 -7.77
C LEU A 44 -15.03 -5.40 -8.78
N GLU A 45 -14.88 -4.16 -8.34
CA GLU A 45 -14.38 -3.08 -9.21
C GLU A 45 -12.96 -3.37 -9.72
N ARG A 46 -12.09 -3.95 -8.88
CA ARG A 46 -10.77 -4.40 -9.33
C ARG A 46 -10.86 -5.49 -10.39
N GLN A 47 -11.81 -6.41 -10.27
CA GLN A 47 -12.04 -7.43 -11.31
C GLN A 47 -12.38 -6.77 -12.65
N GLU A 48 -13.33 -5.83 -12.65
CA GLU A 48 -13.71 -5.07 -13.84
C GLU A 48 -12.54 -4.26 -14.41
N MET A 49 -11.76 -3.60 -13.55
CA MET A 49 -10.55 -2.90 -13.95
C MET A 49 -9.54 -3.85 -14.62
N PHE A 50 -9.29 -5.02 -14.03
CA PHE A 50 -8.43 -6.03 -14.65
C PHE A 50 -8.96 -6.42 -16.03
N GLU A 51 -10.27 -6.64 -16.20
CA GLU A 51 -10.85 -6.97 -17.51
C GLU A 51 -10.62 -5.86 -18.55
N ILE A 52 -10.75 -4.59 -18.16
CA ILE A 52 -10.48 -3.44 -19.02
C ILE A 52 -9.00 -3.37 -19.43
N TYR A 53 -8.06 -3.57 -18.50
CA TYR A 53 -6.63 -3.51 -18.83
C TYR A 53 -6.17 -4.75 -19.60
N LEU A 54 -6.66 -5.93 -19.23
CA LEU A 54 -6.36 -7.20 -19.89
C LEU A 54 -6.88 -7.22 -21.33
N SER A 55 -8.02 -6.60 -21.63
CA SER A 55 -8.54 -6.50 -23.00
C SER A 55 -7.66 -5.67 -23.95
N LYS A 56 -6.75 -4.85 -23.42
CA LYS A 56 -5.81 -4.05 -24.22
C LYS A 56 -4.56 -4.82 -24.67
N ILE A 57 -4.33 -6.03 -24.15
CA ILE A 57 -3.16 -6.86 -24.45
C ILE A 57 -3.56 -8.21 -25.05
N LYS A 58 -2.61 -8.86 -25.75
CA LYS A 58 -2.83 -10.20 -26.31
C LYS A 58 -2.64 -11.26 -25.23
N LEU A 59 -3.72 -11.96 -24.90
CA LEU A 59 -3.76 -13.02 -23.88
C LEU A 59 -3.94 -14.38 -24.54
N ASP A 60 -3.46 -15.42 -23.87
CA ASP A 60 -3.71 -16.81 -24.24
C ASP A 60 -5.17 -17.24 -23.99
N ARG A 61 -5.83 -16.66 -22.98
CA ARG A 61 -7.24 -16.93 -22.63
C ARG A 61 -8.04 -15.65 -22.48
N HIS A 62 -9.37 -15.81 -22.37
CA HIS A 62 -10.29 -14.70 -22.18
C HIS A 62 -10.00 -13.93 -20.86
N PRO A 63 -10.10 -12.59 -20.81
CA PRO A 63 -9.76 -11.78 -19.62
C PRO A 63 -10.40 -12.24 -18.30
N GLN A 64 -11.66 -12.68 -18.35
CA GLN A 64 -12.46 -13.18 -17.22
C GLN A 64 -11.85 -14.40 -16.54
N TYR A 65 -11.01 -15.17 -17.25
CA TYR A 65 -10.27 -16.29 -16.66
C TYR A 65 -9.28 -15.82 -15.59
N TYR A 66 -8.68 -14.64 -15.77
CA TYR A 66 -7.64 -14.11 -14.87
C TYR A 66 -8.19 -13.13 -13.83
N SER A 67 -9.17 -12.31 -14.21
CA SER A 67 -9.61 -11.12 -13.47
C SER A 67 -10.02 -11.43 -12.03
N LYS A 68 -10.86 -12.45 -11.82
CA LYS A 68 -11.37 -12.83 -10.50
C LYS A 68 -10.25 -13.24 -9.54
N ARG A 69 -9.29 -14.04 -10.02
CA ARG A 69 -8.15 -14.49 -9.20
C ARG A 69 -7.23 -13.31 -8.86
N LEU A 70 -6.88 -12.49 -9.86
CA LEU A 70 -5.99 -11.35 -9.67
C LEU A 70 -6.59 -10.30 -8.72
N ALA A 71 -7.89 -10.03 -8.83
CA ALA A 71 -8.58 -9.09 -7.96
C ALA A 71 -8.56 -9.52 -6.47
N GLN A 72 -8.67 -10.82 -6.20
CA GLN A 72 -8.59 -11.37 -4.84
C GLN A 72 -7.17 -11.27 -4.25
N MET A 73 -6.14 -11.37 -5.09
CA MET A 73 -4.73 -11.34 -4.69
C MET A 73 -4.15 -9.94 -4.57
N THR A 74 -4.92 -8.90 -4.93
CA THR A 74 -4.47 -7.49 -4.96
C THR A 74 -5.29 -6.59 -4.02
N PRO A 75 -5.42 -6.91 -2.72
CA PRO A 75 -6.17 -6.06 -1.80
C PRO A 75 -5.52 -4.68 -1.70
N ARG A 76 -6.35 -3.62 -1.70
CA ARG A 76 -5.93 -2.20 -1.57
C ARG A 76 -5.15 -1.64 -2.76
N PHE A 77 -5.12 -2.34 -3.88
CA PHE A 77 -4.46 -1.84 -5.09
C PHE A 77 -5.33 -0.78 -5.75
N SER A 78 -4.68 0.30 -6.21
CA SER A 78 -5.30 1.34 -7.01
C SER A 78 -5.40 0.92 -8.48
N GLY A 79 -6.16 1.65 -9.28
CA GLY A 79 -6.20 1.44 -10.74
C GLY A 79 -4.82 1.58 -11.40
N ALA A 80 -3.95 2.45 -10.87
CA ALA A 80 -2.59 2.62 -11.36
C ALA A 80 -1.73 1.37 -11.10
N ASP A 81 -1.86 0.75 -9.92
CA ASP A 81 -1.13 -0.48 -9.58
C ASP A 81 -1.56 -1.65 -10.47
N ILE A 82 -2.87 -1.77 -10.73
CA ILE A 82 -3.45 -2.77 -11.63
C ILE A 82 -2.93 -2.58 -13.05
N ALA A 83 -2.94 -1.35 -13.56
CA ALA A 83 -2.41 -1.02 -14.87
C ALA A 83 -0.92 -1.39 -14.99
N ASN A 84 -0.15 -1.12 -13.92
CA ASN A 84 1.26 -1.44 -13.86
C ASN A 84 1.52 -2.96 -13.91
N ILE A 85 0.75 -3.78 -13.17
CA ILE A 85 0.86 -5.25 -13.23
C ILE A 85 0.69 -5.75 -14.66
N VAL A 86 -0.35 -5.29 -15.35
CA VAL A 86 -0.66 -5.73 -16.72
C VAL A 86 0.44 -5.29 -17.70
N ASN A 87 0.94 -4.07 -17.54
CA ASN A 87 2.04 -3.57 -18.35
C ASN A 87 3.35 -4.36 -18.15
N GLU A 88 3.74 -4.62 -16.90
CA GLU A 88 4.91 -5.44 -16.58
C GLU A 88 4.77 -6.87 -17.13
N ALA A 89 3.57 -7.46 -17.09
CA ALA A 89 3.32 -8.77 -17.68
C ALA A 89 3.50 -8.77 -19.20
N ALA A 90 3.06 -7.72 -19.89
CA ALA A 90 3.29 -7.55 -21.32
C ALA A 90 4.78 -7.37 -21.64
N ILE A 91 5.50 -6.56 -20.87
CA ILE A 91 6.95 -6.34 -21.03
C ILE A 91 7.72 -7.64 -20.80
N ARG A 92 7.34 -8.42 -19.80
CA ARG A 92 7.96 -9.72 -19.51
C ARG A 92 7.75 -10.72 -20.64
N ALA A 93 6.51 -10.84 -21.14
CA ALA A 93 6.20 -11.70 -22.27
C ALA A 93 6.98 -11.29 -23.53
N ALA A 94 7.08 -9.99 -23.80
CA ALA A 94 7.87 -9.46 -24.92
C ALA A 94 9.37 -9.75 -24.75
N SER A 95 9.90 -9.62 -23.52
CA SER A 95 11.30 -9.92 -23.21
C SER A 95 11.64 -11.40 -23.42
N LEU A 96 10.68 -12.29 -23.18
CA LEU A 96 10.78 -13.73 -23.48
C LEU A 96 10.43 -14.09 -24.94
N LYS A 97 10.27 -13.09 -25.81
CA LYS A 97 9.89 -13.24 -27.23
C LYS A 97 8.58 -14.01 -27.44
N ARG A 98 7.64 -13.97 -26.48
CA ARG A 98 6.31 -14.56 -26.59
C ARG A 98 5.35 -13.58 -27.28
N LYS A 99 4.40 -14.10 -28.06
CA LYS A 99 3.38 -13.30 -28.77
C LYS A 99 2.13 -13.02 -27.92
N GLN A 100 1.95 -13.76 -26.83
CA GLN A 100 0.78 -13.70 -25.96
C GLN A 100 1.24 -13.76 -24.50
N VAL A 101 0.53 -13.06 -23.62
CA VAL A 101 0.77 -13.05 -22.18
C VAL A 101 0.13 -14.28 -21.55
N THR A 102 0.90 -14.98 -20.72
CA THR A 102 0.50 -16.20 -20.04
C THR A 102 0.23 -15.97 -18.55
N VAL A 103 -0.30 -16.99 -17.86
CA VAL A 103 -0.52 -16.95 -16.39
C VAL A 103 0.79 -16.65 -15.66
N ASP A 104 1.89 -17.29 -16.06
CA ASP A 104 3.20 -17.15 -15.41
C ASP A 104 3.74 -15.72 -15.51
N ASP A 105 3.45 -15.03 -16.61
CA ASP A 105 3.88 -13.65 -16.80
C ASP A 105 3.11 -12.70 -15.88
N LEU A 106 1.81 -12.92 -15.73
CA LEU A 106 0.96 -12.16 -14.79
C LEU A 106 1.33 -12.43 -13.33
N ASP A 107 1.53 -13.68 -12.95
CA ASP A 107 1.89 -14.06 -11.57
C ASP A 107 3.27 -13.50 -11.19
N ALA A 108 4.24 -13.57 -12.10
CA ALA A 108 5.54 -13.03 -11.80
C ALA A 108 5.56 -11.50 -11.77
N SER A 109 4.76 -10.83 -12.59
CA SER A 109 4.58 -9.37 -12.53
C SER A 109 3.87 -8.94 -11.25
N LEU A 110 2.84 -9.67 -10.83
CA LEU A 110 2.18 -9.46 -9.54
C LEU A 110 3.19 -9.58 -8.38
N GLN A 111 3.99 -10.64 -8.36
CA GLN A 111 5.02 -10.82 -7.34
C GLN A 111 6.12 -9.74 -7.41
N ARG A 112 6.43 -9.22 -8.60
CA ARG A 112 7.41 -8.15 -8.77
C ARG A 112 6.89 -6.82 -8.25
N VAL A 113 5.62 -6.49 -8.50
CA VAL A 113 4.98 -5.28 -7.99
C VAL A 113 4.83 -5.35 -6.47
N LEU A 114 4.49 -6.53 -5.92
CA LEU A 114 4.39 -6.74 -4.47
C LEU A 114 5.74 -6.71 -3.75
N ALA A 115 6.77 -7.39 -4.28
CA ALA A 115 8.04 -7.58 -3.59
C ALA A 115 9.17 -6.60 -4.01
N GLY A 116 8.96 -5.83 -5.09
CA GLY A 116 10.00 -5.02 -5.72
C GLY A 116 10.84 -5.78 -6.76
N SER A 117 11.76 -5.07 -7.42
CA SER A 117 12.57 -5.57 -8.54
C SER A 117 13.68 -6.53 -8.11
N GLU A 118 13.76 -7.70 -8.75
CA GLU A 118 14.73 -8.76 -8.43
C GLU A 118 16.20 -8.30 -8.57
N LYS A 119 17.01 -8.47 -7.51
CA LYS A 119 18.46 -8.23 -7.58
C LYS A 119 19.18 -9.57 -7.73
N ARG A 120 19.63 -9.89 -8.95
CA ARG A 120 20.38 -11.13 -9.25
C ARG A 120 21.87 -11.09 -8.88
N SER A 121 22.35 -10.09 -8.15
CA SER A 121 23.79 -9.83 -7.99
C SER A 121 24.41 -10.28 -6.66
N ARG A 122 23.72 -11.12 -5.86
CA ARG A 122 24.31 -11.69 -4.64
C ARG A 122 24.23 -13.22 -4.70
N SER A 123 25.38 -13.89 -4.78
CA SER A 123 25.50 -15.31 -4.48
C SER A 123 25.15 -15.52 -3.01
N MET A 124 24.05 -16.21 -2.72
CA MET A 124 23.67 -16.64 -1.38
C MET A 124 24.24 -18.05 -1.11
N VAL A 125 24.62 -18.29 0.15
CA VAL A 125 25.18 -19.57 0.64
C VAL A 125 24.04 -20.57 0.90
N ASP A 126 24.27 -21.85 0.65
CA ASP A 126 23.24 -22.91 0.59
C ASP A 126 22.44 -23.11 1.90
N GLU A 127 22.94 -22.66 3.05
CA GLU A 127 22.25 -22.75 4.35
C GLU A 127 21.03 -21.82 4.49
N GLU A 128 20.92 -20.74 3.71
CA GLU A 128 19.75 -19.84 3.72
C GLU A 128 18.53 -20.37 2.94
N ARG A 129 18.65 -21.53 2.27
CA ARG A 129 17.65 -22.03 1.32
C ARG A 129 16.47 -22.78 1.92
N GLU A 130 16.56 -23.24 3.17
CA GLU A 130 15.69 -24.34 3.63
C GLU A 130 14.30 -23.91 4.17
N ILE A 131 14.02 -22.62 4.41
CA ILE A 131 12.82 -22.25 5.20
C ILE A 131 11.74 -21.48 4.43
N VAL A 132 12.04 -20.76 3.34
CA VAL A 132 11.03 -20.06 2.50
C VAL A 132 11.62 -19.90 1.10
N SER A 133 10.81 -19.82 0.03
CA SER A 133 11.32 -19.48 -1.32
C SER A 133 11.88 -18.05 -1.34
N ILE A 134 13.14 -17.91 -0.96
CA ILE A 134 13.86 -16.65 -0.85
C ILE A 134 14.49 -16.37 -2.22
N ILE A 135 13.81 -15.54 -3.02
CA ILE A 135 14.44 -14.81 -4.13
C ILE A 135 14.69 -13.39 -3.61
N PRO A 136 15.95 -12.97 -3.37
CA PRO A 136 16.24 -11.65 -2.82
C PRO A 136 15.88 -10.54 -3.83
N ARG A 137 14.92 -9.67 -3.45
CA ARG A 137 14.38 -8.61 -4.33
C ARG A 137 14.61 -7.20 -3.80
N THR A 138 15.21 -6.98 -2.63
CA THR A 138 15.50 -5.61 -2.13
C THR A 138 16.68 -5.56 -1.15
N SER A 139 17.21 -4.36 -0.88
CA SER A 139 18.43 -4.11 -0.09
C SER A 139 18.37 -4.50 1.39
N ALA A 140 17.18 -4.78 1.94
CA ALA A 140 17.00 -5.12 3.35
C ALA A 140 16.03 -6.28 3.62
N ARG A 141 15.47 -6.92 2.58
CA ARG A 141 14.49 -8.00 2.72
C ARG A 141 15.01 -9.26 2.03
N LEU A 142 15.33 -10.27 2.83
CA LEU A 142 15.90 -11.53 2.37
C LEU A 142 14.88 -12.36 1.59
N GLY A 143 13.58 -12.32 1.91
CA GLY A 143 12.54 -13.01 1.13
C GLY A 143 11.14 -12.41 1.26
N PHE A 144 10.21 -12.94 0.47
CA PHE A 144 8.78 -12.68 0.58
C PHE A 144 8.03 -14.01 0.64
N ALA A 145 6.96 -14.06 1.45
CA ALA A 145 6.01 -15.16 1.44
C ALA A 145 4.70 -14.65 0.82
N GLN A 146 4.14 -15.43 -0.10
CA GLN A 146 2.89 -15.11 -0.77
C GLN A 146 1.74 -15.67 0.08
N TYR A 147 0.96 -14.77 0.70
CA TYR A 147 -0.11 -15.15 1.62
C TYR A 147 -1.48 -15.08 0.96
N SER A 148 -2.29 -16.10 1.22
CA SER A 148 -3.75 -15.99 1.09
C SER A 148 -4.30 -15.27 2.33
N PRO A 149 -5.27 -14.35 2.21
CA PRO A 149 -5.79 -13.55 3.34
C PRO A 149 -6.31 -14.32 4.57
N ARG A 150 -6.37 -15.66 4.52
CA ARG A 150 -6.88 -16.52 5.59
C ARG A 150 -5.80 -17.06 6.55
N GLU A 151 -4.51 -16.88 6.28
CA GLU A 151 -3.43 -17.47 7.11
C GLU A 151 -2.71 -16.45 7.99
N ARG A 152 -2.33 -16.89 9.20
CA ARG A 152 -1.67 -16.08 10.26
C ARG A 152 -0.41 -15.39 9.71
N LYS A 153 -0.29 -14.08 9.94
CA LYS A 153 0.85 -13.25 9.51
C LYS A 153 2.11 -13.61 10.30
N LEU A 154 3.23 -13.86 9.61
CA LEU A 154 4.57 -13.71 10.19
C LEU A 154 4.97 -12.24 10.04
N LEU A 155 4.84 -11.45 11.11
CA LEU A 155 5.26 -10.05 11.13
C LEU A 155 6.77 -9.94 11.33
N THR A 156 7.41 -8.96 10.69
CA THR A 156 8.81 -8.63 11.01
C THR A 156 8.92 -8.03 12.41
N LYS A 157 10.11 -8.09 13.04
CA LYS A 157 10.32 -7.51 14.37
C LYS A 157 9.87 -6.05 14.45
N GLU A 158 10.17 -5.24 13.42
CA GLU A 158 9.74 -3.83 13.34
C GLU A 158 8.21 -3.65 13.24
N GLU A 159 7.52 -4.57 12.56
CA GLU A 159 6.06 -4.50 12.45
C GLU A 159 5.39 -4.94 13.75
N VAL A 160 5.94 -5.95 14.44
CA VAL A 160 5.50 -6.34 15.79
C VAL A 160 5.70 -5.18 16.77
N THR A 161 6.85 -4.52 16.73
CA THR A 161 7.10 -3.36 17.59
C THR A 161 6.13 -2.22 17.29
N LYS A 162 5.89 -1.87 16.02
CA LYS A 162 4.92 -0.84 15.64
C LYS A 162 3.49 -1.20 16.07
N SER A 163 3.09 -2.46 15.92
CA SER A 163 1.78 -2.96 16.35
C SER A 163 1.60 -2.86 17.86
N ALA A 164 2.59 -3.31 18.65
CA ALA A 164 2.59 -3.23 20.11
C ALA A 164 2.45 -1.78 20.61
N TYR A 165 3.17 -0.85 20.00
CA TYR A 165 3.05 0.58 20.36
C TYR A 165 1.70 1.14 19.94
N ALA A 166 1.15 0.76 18.78
CA ALA A 166 -0.16 1.22 18.34
C ALA A 166 -1.29 0.73 19.28
N GLN A 167 -1.22 -0.51 19.75
CA GLN A 167 -2.18 -1.07 20.72
C GLN A 167 -2.25 -0.24 21.99
N VAL A 168 -1.09 0.20 22.51
CA VAL A 168 -1.03 0.97 23.75
C VAL A 168 -1.32 2.46 23.52
N GLN A 169 -0.70 3.08 22.51
CA GLN A 169 -0.75 4.54 22.30
C GLN A 169 -2.03 5.01 21.61
N VAL A 170 -2.54 4.24 20.66
CA VAL A 170 -3.65 4.67 19.79
C VAL A 170 -4.95 4.08 20.28
N PHE A 171 -4.93 2.78 20.55
CA PHE A 171 -6.12 2.01 20.92
C PHE A 171 -6.35 1.92 22.42
N GLY A 172 -5.40 2.37 23.26
CA GLY A 172 -5.56 2.38 24.72
C GLY A 172 -5.73 0.99 25.33
N MET A 173 -5.17 -0.06 24.70
CA MET A 173 -5.36 -1.46 25.08
C MET A 173 -4.53 -1.88 26.32
N SER A 174 -4.30 -0.97 27.26
CA SER A 174 -3.57 -1.26 28.49
C SER A 174 -4.17 -0.51 29.66
N ASP A 175 -4.58 -1.24 30.69
CA ASP A 175 -5.09 -0.67 31.95
C ASP A 175 -4.04 0.20 32.67
N ALA A 176 -2.74 -0.08 32.43
CA ALA A 176 -1.64 0.68 33.01
C ALA A 176 -1.52 2.09 32.42
N VAL A 177 -1.71 2.24 31.11
CA VAL A 177 -1.68 3.55 30.44
C VAL A 177 -3.06 4.23 30.45
N GLY A 178 -4.12 3.42 30.59
CA GLY A 178 -5.52 3.86 30.58
C GLY A 178 -6.07 4.02 29.16
N LEU A 179 -7.35 4.40 29.08
CA LEU A 179 -8.09 4.64 27.83
C LEU A 179 -7.72 5.98 27.18
N LEU A 180 -6.41 6.24 27.03
CA LEU A 180 -5.89 7.45 26.40
C LEU A 180 -5.41 7.14 24.99
N SER A 181 -5.73 8.01 24.05
CA SER A 181 -5.30 7.92 22.65
C SER A 181 -4.39 9.10 22.31
N PHE A 182 -3.21 8.80 21.77
CA PHE A 182 -2.26 9.78 21.29
C PHE A 182 -2.17 9.70 19.76
N PRO A 183 -2.09 10.85 19.06
CA PRO A 183 -2.00 10.86 17.61
C PRO A 183 -0.71 10.19 17.13
N VAL A 184 -0.82 9.22 16.23
CA VAL A 184 0.34 8.64 15.52
C VAL A 184 0.86 9.68 14.55
N ILE A 185 2.13 10.01 14.68
CA ILE A 185 2.78 10.90 13.73
C ILE A 185 3.59 10.08 12.78
N ASP A 186 3.23 10.24 11.52
CA ASP A 186 3.91 9.66 10.39
C ASP A 186 5.38 10.08 10.42
N ASP A 187 6.29 9.12 10.24
CA ASP A 187 7.73 9.40 10.29
C ASP A 187 8.15 10.44 9.23
N ASN A 188 7.37 10.56 8.14
CA ASN A 188 7.54 11.60 7.13
C ASN A 188 7.23 13.02 7.65
N LYS A 189 6.32 13.18 8.62
CA LYS A 189 6.00 14.48 9.25
C LYS A 189 6.99 14.86 10.35
N LYS A 190 7.81 13.93 10.87
CA LYS A 190 8.88 14.26 11.83
C LYS A 190 9.97 15.12 11.21
N ASN A 191 10.24 14.94 9.91
CA ASN A 191 11.25 15.73 9.20
C ASN A 191 10.81 17.18 8.93
N GLU A 192 9.50 17.46 8.90
CA GLU A 192 8.96 18.82 8.71
C GLU A 192 8.83 19.62 10.02
N LEU A 193 8.85 18.96 11.18
CA LEU A 193 8.76 19.60 12.49
C LEU A 193 10.04 19.38 13.30
N GLU A 194 11.02 20.28 13.15
CA GLU A 194 12.26 20.31 13.98
C GLU A 194 11.99 20.38 15.49
N PHE A 195 10.77 20.75 15.91
CA PHE A 195 10.35 20.88 17.30
C PHE A 195 9.25 19.89 17.71
N TYR A 196 9.24 18.67 17.15
CA TYR A 196 8.26 17.69 17.60
C TYR A 196 8.60 17.14 19.00
N LYS A 197 7.96 17.71 20.03
CA LYS A 197 7.96 17.17 21.39
C LYS A 197 6.80 16.19 21.53
N LYS A 198 7.07 14.99 22.05
CA LYS A 198 6.04 13.97 22.34
C LYS A 198 4.94 14.59 23.23
N PRO A 199 3.66 14.25 23.02
CA PRO A 199 2.52 14.90 23.67
C PRO A 199 2.31 14.41 25.12
N PHE A 200 3.26 13.67 25.67
CA PHE A 200 3.19 13.06 26.99
C PHE A 200 4.54 13.11 27.71
N SER A 201 4.51 12.94 29.03
CA SER A 201 5.69 13.03 29.90
C SER A 201 6.66 11.87 29.70
N MET A 202 7.93 12.08 30.09
CA MET A 202 8.95 11.01 30.09
C MET A 202 8.55 9.80 30.94
N LYS A 203 7.83 10.02 32.06
CA LYS A 203 7.32 8.95 32.92
C LYS A 203 6.31 8.07 32.17
N LEU A 204 5.41 8.69 31.40
CA LEU A 204 4.41 7.97 30.62
C LEU A 204 5.05 7.24 29.42
N GLN A 205 6.10 7.81 28.81
CA GLN A 205 6.89 7.13 27.79
C GLN A 205 7.51 5.82 28.31
N GLN A 206 8.17 5.85 29.48
CA GLN A 206 8.77 4.65 30.08
C GLN A 206 7.70 3.58 30.39
N MET A 207 6.51 4.02 30.80
CA MET A 207 5.39 3.12 31.06
C MET A 207 4.91 2.44 29.77
N ILE A 208 4.74 3.21 28.68
CA ILE A 208 4.40 2.66 27.35
C ILE A 208 5.46 1.68 26.88
N ASP A 209 6.76 2.03 26.97
CA ASP A 209 7.85 1.18 26.50
C ASP A 209 7.86 -0.17 27.25
N ARG A 210 7.61 -0.14 28.57
CA ARG A 210 7.49 -1.34 29.39
C ARG A 210 6.29 -2.20 28.95
N VAL A 211 5.12 -1.59 28.78
CA VAL A 211 3.91 -2.30 28.34
C VAL A 211 4.10 -2.90 26.94
N ALA A 212 4.61 -2.11 25.99
CA ALA A 212 4.84 -2.55 24.62
C ALA A 212 5.87 -3.69 24.54
N SER A 213 6.80 -3.81 25.50
CA SER A 213 7.73 -4.93 25.57
C SER A 213 7.05 -6.27 25.89
N PHE A 214 5.96 -6.27 26.67
CA PHE A 214 5.19 -7.48 26.94
C PHE A 214 4.47 -8.01 25.69
N PHE A 215 3.93 -7.11 24.86
CA PHE A 215 3.30 -7.47 23.59
C PHE A 215 4.27 -8.00 22.52
N ARG A 216 5.60 -7.90 22.75
CA ARG A 216 6.62 -8.45 21.84
C ARG A 216 7.07 -9.87 22.22
N ALA A 217 6.66 -10.37 23.39
CA ALA A 217 7.16 -11.61 23.98
C ALA A 217 6.34 -12.87 23.65
N GLU A 218 5.24 -12.72 22.91
CA GLU A 218 4.39 -13.80 22.35
C GLU A 218 4.56 -13.89 20.84
#